data_AF-A0A9P2ZY11-F1
#
_entry.id   AF-A0A9P2ZY11-F1
#
_cell.length_a   1.000
_cell.length_b   1.000
_cell.length_c   1.000
_cell.angle_alpha   90.00
_cell.angle_beta   90.00
_cell.angle_gamma   90.00
#
_symmetry.space_group_name_H-M   'P 1'
#
loop_
_entity.id
_entity.type
_entity.pdbx_description
1 polymer ?
#
loop_
_entity_poly.entity_id
_entity_poly.type
_entity_poly.pdbx_seq_one_letter_code
_entity_poly.pdbx_strand_id
1 'polypeptide(L)'
;MTSARAWRDSGKGTIVFEEAVSLPWPEFDITIAAPILGQTYQDLLDNLQDVHNQRLRYMDEAGVDYMVLSLTSPGIQAVSNPATAEALATRANNEVARMIANNTMRFGAFCALSMHNPSQAADELTRCVTELGFHGAMLNDFQQSGHDNNTLLYYDQPAYDIFWQRVVELDVPIYMHPRPSTKLIHTLDFAHAPWLTGAPHQFTVQLSNHIAGLCTNGVFDSSSGIWANAFQAISGGLTKPVLARKKPLGMPMKQPLSYYWRHNIYETCSGNFWTELLDFHRNLLGPDRILYSVDYPFVMLGQGADWLETLPYSKKDIRDFTRNNAIRLLNLAPSGTELPSI
;
A
#
# COMPACT_ATOMS: atom_id res chain seq x y z
N MET A 1 9.03 12.83 18.67
CA MET A 1 9.64 12.73 17.34
C MET A 1 10.25 11.34 17.23
N THR A 2 9.63 10.47 16.43
CA THR A 2 10.18 9.16 16.08
C THR A 2 11.45 9.38 15.26
N SER A 3 12.55 8.71 15.61
CA SER A 3 13.76 8.79 14.79
C SER A 3 13.49 8.05 13.48
N ALA A 4 13.35 8.78 12.38
CA ALA A 4 13.17 8.19 11.05
C ALA A 4 14.27 7.18 10.77
N ARG A 5 13.91 6.02 10.20
CA ARG A 5 14.89 5.00 9.80
C ARG A 5 15.85 5.62 8.78
N ALA A 6 17.15 5.55 9.06
CA ALA A 6 18.18 6.03 8.15
C ALA A 6 18.06 5.31 6.79
N TRP A 7 18.19 6.07 5.70
CA TRP A 7 18.17 5.53 4.35
C TRP A 7 19.34 6.07 3.52
N ARG A 8 19.81 5.25 2.58
CA ARG A 8 20.89 5.58 1.65
C ARG A 8 20.35 6.46 0.51
N ASP A 9 20.49 7.76 0.67
CA ASP A 9 20.19 8.76 -0.35
C ASP A 9 21.36 8.89 -1.34
N SER A 10 21.29 8.26 -2.52
CA SER A 10 22.32 8.46 -3.57
C SER A 10 22.18 9.80 -4.31
N GLY A 11 21.12 10.56 -4.04
CA GLY A 11 20.77 11.78 -4.74
C GLY A 11 20.31 11.55 -6.17
N LYS A 12 20.11 10.30 -6.64
CA LYS A 12 19.75 10.00 -8.04
C LYS A 12 18.76 8.86 -8.29
N GLY A 13 18.67 7.83 -7.45
CA GLY A 13 17.78 6.70 -7.72
C GLY A 13 16.29 7.00 -7.51
N THR A 14 15.45 6.03 -7.86
CA THR A 14 14.00 6.05 -7.59
C THR A 14 13.68 5.51 -6.19
N ILE A 15 12.50 5.82 -5.68
CA ILE A 15 11.95 5.23 -4.45
C ILE A 15 10.67 4.50 -4.83
N VAL A 16 10.53 3.26 -4.37
CA VAL A 16 9.41 2.38 -4.70
C VAL A 16 8.79 1.78 -3.44
N PHE A 17 7.48 1.54 -3.47
CA PHE A 17 6.69 1.09 -2.32
C PHE A 17 5.36 0.49 -2.78
N GLU A 18 4.91 -0.62 -2.18
CA GLU A 18 4.16 -1.72 -2.84
C GLU A 18 5.10 -2.76 -3.44
N GLU A 19 6.16 -3.10 -2.70
CA GLU A 19 7.09 -4.14 -3.11
C GLU A 19 6.95 -5.33 -2.16
N ALA A 20 6.30 -6.38 -2.66
CA ALA A 20 5.85 -7.48 -1.84
C ALA A 20 7.00 -8.37 -1.38
N VAL A 21 6.91 -8.84 -0.13
CA VAL A 21 7.67 -9.95 0.43
C VAL A 21 6.74 -11.02 0.98
N SER A 22 7.20 -12.27 0.98
CA SER A 22 6.55 -13.36 1.70
C SER A 22 7.55 -14.02 2.63
N LEU A 23 7.05 -14.49 3.78
CA LEU A 23 7.85 -15.29 4.70
C LEU A 23 7.61 -16.77 4.39
N PRO A 24 8.62 -17.66 4.50
CA PRO A 24 8.49 -19.08 4.17
C PRO A 24 7.71 -19.84 5.28
N TRP A 25 6.53 -19.35 5.61
CA TRP A 25 5.65 -19.86 6.66
C TRP A 25 4.36 -20.40 6.04
N PRO A 26 3.80 -21.50 6.56
CA PRO A 26 2.61 -22.13 5.99
C PRO A 26 1.36 -21.24 6.00
N GLU A 27 1.31 -20.22 6.85
CA GLU A 27 0.22 -19.26 6.92
C GLU A 27 0.18 -18.30 5.71
N PHE A 28 1.30 -18.13 4.99
CA PHE A 28 1.40 -17.25 3.82
C PHE A 28 1.41 -18.05 2.53
N ASP A 29 0.27 -18.67 2.24
CA ASP A 29 0.02 -19.37 0.99
C ASP A 29 -0.22 -18.38 -0.17
N ILE A 30 0.68 -18.41 -1.14
CA ILE A 30 0.63 -17.58 -2.35
C ILE A 30 0.30 -18.39 -3.61
N THR A 31 -0.15 -19.65 -3.48
CA THR A 31 -0.42 -20.55 -4.63
C THR A 31 -1.48 -20.03 -5.59
N ILE A 32 -2.29 -19.08 -5.16
CA ILE A 32 -3.30 -18.40 -5.97
C ILE A 32 -2.72 -17.27 -6.84
N ALA A 33 -1.46 -16.90 -6.64
CA ALA A 33 -0.80 -15.87 -7.44
C ALA A 33 -0.15 -16.48 -8.69
N ALA A 34 -0.30 -15.79 -9.82
CA ALA A 34 0.33 -16.17 -11.07
C ALA A 34 1.69 -15.46 -11.23
N PRO A 35 2.76 -16.16 -11.63
CA PRO A 35 4.02 -15.53 -11.97
C PRO A 35 3.89 -14.70 -13.26
N ILE A 36 4.85 -13.80 -13.48
CA ILE A 36 4.98 -13.06 -14.74
C ILE A 36 5.10 -14.04 -15.91
N LEU A 37 4.54 -13.68 -17.07
CA LEU A 37 4.63 -14.51 -18.26
C LEU A 37 6.09 -14.89 -18.57
N GLY A 38 6.35 -16.20 -18.65
CA GLY A 38 7.68 -16.75 -18.89
C GLY A 38 8.47 -17.09 -17.63
N GLN A 39 7.99 -16.76 -16.44
CA GLN A 39 8.55 -17.20 -15.16
C GLN A 39 7.78 -18.41 -14.61
N THR A 40 8.47 -19.20 -13.80
CA THR A 40 7.87 -20.29 -13.03
C THR A 40 7.30 -19.76 -11.71
N TYR A 41 6.45 -20.55 -11.06
CA TYR A 41 6.01 -20.26 -9.70
C TYR A 41 7.18 -20.24 -8.70
N GLN A 42 8.21 -21.06 -8.91
CA GLN A 42 9.40 -21.05 -8.07
C GLN A 42 10.16 -19.72 -8.20
N ASP A 43 10.29 -19.17 -9.41
CA ASP A 43 10.91 -17.86 -9.61
C ASP A 43 10.17 -16.76 -8.83
N LEU A 44 8.83 -16.78 -8.86
CA LEU A 44 8.01 -15.84 -8.09
C LEU A 44 8.27 -16.00 -6.57
N LEU A 45 8.28 -17.24 -6.08
CA LEU A 45 8.53 -17.53 -4.67
C LEU A 45 9.92 -17.07 -4.23
N ASP A 46 10.94 -17.35 -5.03
CA ASP A 46 12.32 -16.94 -4.77
C ASP A 46 12.44 -15.41 -4.71
N ASN A 47 11.75 -14.69 -5.61
CA ASN A 47 11.72 -13.23 -5.58
C ASN A 47 10.96 -12.67 -4.35
N LEU A 48 9.87 -13.31 -3.93
CA LEU A 48 9.09 -12.88 -2.76
C LEU A 48 9.85 -13.11 -1.45
N GLN A 49 10.65 -14.16 -1.37
CA GLN A 49 11.39 -14.52 -0.15
C GLN A 49 12.79 -13.89 -0.09
N ASP A 50 13.31 -13.41 -1.22
CA ASP A 50 14.60 -12.71 -1.26
C ASP A 50 14.46 -11.21 -0.94
N VAL A 51 15.37 -10.71 -0.10
CA VAL A 51 15.59 -9.27 0.12
C VAL A 51 17.01 -8.83 -0.23
N HIS A 52 18.00 -9.72 -0.19
CA HIS A 52 19.43 -9.33 -0.20
C HIS A 52 20.24 -9.85 -1.38
N ASN A 53 19.65 -10.64 -2.27
CA ASN A 53 20.36 -11.20 -3.41
C ASN A 53 19.80 -10.63 -4.72
N GLN A 54 18.90 -11.36 -5.38
CA GLN A 54 18.35 -10.98 -6.67
C GLN A 54 17.58 -9.66 -6.60
N ARG A 55 16.86 -9.38 -5.50
CA ARG A 55 16.14 -8.12 -5.32
C ARG A 55 17.09 -6.93 -5.33
N LEU A 56 18.18 -6.99 -4.57
CA LEU A 56 19.19 -5.92 -4.57
C LEU A 56 19.84 -5.75 -5.94
N ARG A 57 20.17 -6.86 -6.63
CA ARG A 57 20.70 -6.80 -8.00
C ARG A 57 19.74 -6.08 -8.95
N TYR A 58 18.46 -6.46 -8.94
CA TYR A 58 17.46 -5.82 -9.79
C TYR A 58 17.20 -4.36 -9.41
N MET A 59 17.30 -4.01 -8.12
CA MET A 59 17.27 -2.62 -7.67
C MET A 59 18.43 -1.81 -8.27
N ASP A 60 19.65 -2.34 -8.24
CA ASP A 60 20.82 -1.65 -8.80
C ASP A 60 20.72 -1.53 -10.33
N GLU A 61 20.26 -2.57 -11.03
CA GLU A 61 20.03 -2.55 -12.49
C GLU A 61 18.96 -1.54 -12.91
N ALA A 62 17.86 -1.43 -12.15
CA ALA A 62 16.76 -0.52 -12.42
C ALA A 62 16.93 0.89 -11.81
N GLY A 63 18.04 1.16 -11.11
CA GLY A 63 18.31 2.45 -10.48
C GLY A 63 17.41 2.80 -9.28
N VAL A 64 16.93 1.79 -8.54
CA VAL A 64 16.08 1.96 -7.35
C VAL A 64 16.94 2.19 -6.11
N ASP A 65 16.89 3.38 -5.52
CA ASP A 65 17.64 3.70 -4.29
C ASP A 65 17.01 3.11 -3.03
N TYR A 66 15.68 3.15 -2.92
CA TYR A 66 15.01 2.77 -1.68
C TYR A 66 13.73 2.02 -1.99
N MET A 67 13.55 0.90 -1.29
CA MET A 67 12.41 0.03 -1.45
C MET A 67 11.70 -0.17 -0.12
N VAL A 68 10.43 0.20 -0.04
CA VAL A 68 9.59 -0.07 1.14
C VAL A 68 8.86 -1.39 0.92
N LEU A 69 9.21 -2.38 1.73
CA LEU A 69 8.67 -3.73 1.66
C LEU A 69 7.33 -3.83 2.37
N SER A 70 6.45 -4.69 1.88
CA SER A 70 5.19 -5.02 2.53
C SER A 70 4.90 -6.52 2.44
N LEU A 71 4.21 -7.06 3.45
CA LEU A 71 3.78 -8.46 3.41
C LEU A 71 2.75 -8.66 2.29
N THR A 72 3.00 -9.64 1.43
CA THR A 72 2.17 -9.93 0.25
C THR A 72 0.72 -10.27 0.62
N SER A 73 -0.19 -9.94 -0.29
CA SER A 73 -1.63 -10.16 -0.15
C SER A 73 -2.01 -11.64 -0.25
N PRO A 74 -3.03 -12.13 0.51
CA PRO A 74 -3.88 -11.39 1.45
C PRO A 74 -3.27 -11.22 2.86
N GLY A 75 -2.08 -11.79 3.12
CA GLY A 75 -1.35 -11.65 4.38
C GLY A 75 -2.21 -11.90 5.62
N ILE A 76 -2.12 -11.00 6.59
CA ILE A 76 -2.84 -11.09 7.88
C ILE A 76 -4.36 -11.01 7.68
N GLN A 77 -4.83 -10.29 6.65
CA GLN A 77 -6.26 -10.10 6.39
C GLN A 77 -6.99 -11.40 6.01
N ALA A 78 -6.28 -12.49 5.67
CA ALA A 78 -6.89 -13.81 5.46
C ALA A 78 -7.07 -14.64 6.75
N VAL A 79 -6.46 -14.24 7.86
CA VAL A 79 -6.51 -15.01 9.11
C VAL A 79 -7.76 -14.64 9.91
N SER A 80 -8.76 -15.52 9.92
CA SER A 80 -10.06 -15.25 10.56
C SER A 80 -10.05 -15.28 12.08
N ASN A 81 -9.12 -16.00 12.70
CA ASN A 81 -9.01 -16.04 14.15
C ASN A 81 -8.26 -14.79 14.65
N PRO A 82 -8.86 -13.96 15.53
CA PRO A 82 -8.22 -12.73 16.00
C PRO A 82 -6.87 -12.94 16.67
N ALA A 83 -6.78 -13.86 17.63
CA ALA A 83 -5.55 -14.10 18.38
C ALA A 83 -4.43 -14.64 17.47
N THR A 84 -4.75 -15.52 16.53
CA THR A 84 -3.79 -15.99 15.52
C THR A 84 -3.32 -14.85 14.62
N ALA A 85 -4.24 -14.01 14.14
CA ALA A 85 -3.91 -12.88 13.27
C ALA A 85 -2.98 -11.86 13.96
N GLU A 86 -3.28 -11.51 15.21
CA GLU A 86 -2.49 -10.58 16.02
C GLU A 86 -1.06 -11.12 16.30
N ALA A 87 -0.96 -12.38 16.71
CA ALA A 87 0.33 -13.02 16.96
C ALA A 87 1.15 -13.15 15.68
N LEU A 88 0.51 -13.53 14.56
CA LEU A 88 1.16 -13.66 13.26
C LEU A 88 1.64 -12.31 12.72
N ALA A 89 0.83 -11.25 12.84
CA ALA A 89 1.22 -9.89 12.45
C ALA A 89 2.48 -9.46 13.19
N THR A 90 2.47 -9.57 14.52
CA THR A 90 3.62 -9.22 15.37
C THR A 90 4.88 -9.99 14.97
N ARG A 91 4.74 -11.32 14.77
CA ARG A 91 5.85 -12.19 14.36
C ARG A 91 6.38 -11.79 12.98
N ALA A 92 5.50 -11.54 12.02
CA ALA A 92 5.86 -11.14 10.66
C ALA A 92 6.58 -9.79 10.64
N ASN A 93 6.08 -8.79 11.37
CA ASN A 93 6.72 -7.49 11.50
C ASN A 93 8.14 -7.62 12.08
N ASN A 94 8.33 -8.46 13.10
CA ASN A 94 9.65 -8.70 13.68
C ASN A 94 10.60 -9.42 12.70
N GLU A 95 10.09 -10.30 11.83
CA GLU A 95 10.88 -10.95 10.77
C GLU A 95 11.27 -9.94 9.69
N VAL A 96 10.31 -9.19 9.16
CA VAL A 96 10.56 -8.16 8.14
C VAL A 96 11.55 -7.13 8.69
N ALA A 97 11.39 -6.68 9.95
CA ALA A 97 12.33 -5.78 10.60
C ALA A 97 13.75 -6.33 10.62
N ARG A 98 13.92 -7.63 10.91
CA ARG A 98 15.23 -8.32 10.85
C ARG A 98 15.77 -8.39 9.43
N MET A 99 14.92 -8.70 8.43
CA MET A 99 15.32 -8.73 7.02
C MET A 99 15.79 -7.35 6.52
N ILE A 100 15.17 -6.25 6.98
CA ILE A 100 15.58 -4.91 6.54
C ILE A 100 16.72 -4.32 7.39
N ALA A 101 17.03 -4.87 8.57
CA ALA A 101 18.03 -4.38 9.53
C ALA A 101 19.50 -4.46 9.07
N ASN A 102 19.75 -4.61 7.77
CA ASN A 102 21.09 -4.75 7.20
C ASN A 102 21.74 -3.39 6.86
N ASN A 103 23.06 -3.39 6.70
CA ASN A 103 23.94 -2.24 6.51
C ASN A 103 23.75 -1.48 5.17
N THR A 104 22.87 -1.94 4.28
CA THR A 104 22.68 -1.28 2.98
C THR A 104 21.92 0.04 3.12
N MET A 105 21.06 0.15 4.14
CA MET A 105 20.12 1.28 4.31
C MET A 105 19.24 1.51 3.06
N ARG A 106 19.02 0.48 2.22
CA ARG A 106 18.24 0.54 0.97
C ARG A 106 16.79 0.06 1.15
N PHE A 107 16.43 -0.41 2.34
CA PHE A 107 15.12 -0.99 2.62
C PHE A 107 14.41 -0.30 3.80
N GLY A 108 13.11 -0.12 3.65
CA GLY A 108 12.15 0.18 4.69
C GLY A 108 11.03 -0.86 4.68
N ALA A 109 10.04 -0.72 5.55
CA ALA A 109 8.87 -1.57 5.51
C ALA A 109 7.60 -0.84 5.96
N PHE A 110 6.47 -1.35 5.49
CA PHE A 110 5.16 -1.11 6.05
C PHE A 110 4.76 -2.26 6.98
N CYS A 111 4.16 -1.91 8.11
CA CYS A 111 3.63 -2.84 9.09
C CYS A 111 2.48 -3.67 8.50
N ALA A 112 2.48 -4.96 8.77
CA ALA A 112 1.30 -5.81 8.62
C ALA A 112 0.49 -5.77 9.91
N LEU A 113 -0.83 -5.63 9.82
CA LEU A 113 -1.71 -5.46 10.98
C LEU A 113 -2.87 -6.46 10.96
N SER A 114 -3.21 -6.97 12.14
CA SER A 114 -4.52 -7.59 12.38
C SER A 114 -5.53 -6.49 12.56
N MET A 115 -6.59 -6.48 11.76
CA MET A 115 -7.64 -5.47 11.86
C MET A 115 -8.89 -5.99 12.57
N HIS A 116 -8.80 -7.09 13.32
CA HIS A 116 -9.94 -7.59 14.11
C HIS A 116 -10.32 -6.66 15.26
N ASN A 117 -9.32 -6.00 15.86
CA ASN A 117 -9.48 -5.06 16.95
C ASN A 117 -8.74 -3.75 16.63
N PRO A 118 -9.47 -2.63 16.40
CA PRO A 118 -8.86 -1.36 16.02
C PRO A 118 -7.85 -0.82 17.04
N SER A 119 -8.07 -1.03 18.34
CA SER A 119 -7.14 -0.59 19.39
C SER A 119 -5.84 -1.39 19.34
N GLN A 120 -5.93 -2.70 19.16
CA GLN A 120 -4.75 -3.56 19.03
C GLN A 120 -3.95 -3.22 17.76
N ALA A 121 -4.64 -2.97 16.65
CA ALA A 121 -4.01 -2.54 15.40
C ALA A 121 -3.27 -1.20 15.58
N ALA A 122 -3.86 -0.26 16.32
CA ALA A 122 -3.25 1.03 16.63
C ALA A 122 -1.96 0.86 17.47
N ASP A 123 -1.98 -0.02 18.46
CA ASP A 123 -0.83 -0.29 19.31
C ASP A 123 0.30 -1.00 18.55
N GLU A 124 -0.02 -1.96 17.69
CA GLU A 124 0.99 -2.62 16.84
C GLU A 124 1.55 -1.66 15.78
N LEU A 125 0.72 -0.80 15.19
CA LEU A 125 1.20 0.27 14.29
C LEU A 125 2.20 1.18 15.02
N THR A 126 1.87 1.57 16.26
CA THR A 126 2.74 2.38 17.10
C THR A 126 4.08 1.69 17.30
N ARG A 127 4.06 0.43 17.74
CA ARG A 127 5.27 -0.37 17.94
C ARG A 127 6.11 -0.48 16.66
N CYS A 128 5.49 -0.81 15.53
CA CYS A 128 6.13 -0.87 14.22
C CYS A 128 6.86 0.44 13.87
N VAL A 129 6.18 1.58 14.04
CA VAL A 129 6.73 2.89 13.68
C VAL A 129 7.81 3.34 14.68
N THR A 130 7.53 3.25 15.98
CA THR A 130 8.40 3.82 17.02
C THR A 130 9.57 2.92 17.39
N GLU A 131 9.42 1.60 17.32
CA GLU A 131 10.45 0.64 17.74
C GLU A 131 11.14 -0.05 16.56
N LEU A 132 10.43 -0.35 15.47
CA LEU A 132 11.00 -1.03 14.30
C LEU A 132 11.40 -0.08 13.15
N GLY A 133 11.02 1.20 13.25
CA GLY A 133 11.31 2.23 12.25
C GLY A 133 10.59 1.98 10.92
N PHE A 134 9.38 1.43 10.96
CA PHE A 134 8.53 1.25 9.78
C PHE A 134 7.90 2.58 9.37
N HIS A 135 7.60 2.72 8.07
CA HIS A 135 7.12 3.98 7.48
C HIS A 135 5.59 4.11 7.47
N GLY A 136 4.88 3.25 8.19
CA GLY A 136 3.41 3.16 8.16
C GLY A 136 2.92 1.72 8.15
N ALA A 137 1.75 1.47 7.57
CA ALA A 137 1.21 0.11 7.39
C ALA A 137 0.65 -0.12 5.98
N MET A 138 0.61 -1.38 5.58
CA MET A 138 -0.11 -1.82 4.39
C MET A 138 -1.23 -2.77 4.82
N LEU A 139 -2.45 -2.46 4.39
CA LEU A 139 -3.65 -3.25 4.69
C LEU A 139 -4.17 -3.86 3.39
N ASN A 140 -4.21 -5.19 3.33
CA ASN A 140 -4.77 -5.92 2.17
C ASN A 140 -6.30 -5.92 2.23
N ASP A 141 -6.93 -4.78 1.91
CA ASP A 141 -8.37 -4.54 1.92
C ASP A 141 -9.00 -4.97 3.27
N PHE A 142 -10.24 -5.49 3.27
CA PHE A 142 -10.96 -5.95 4.46
C PHE A 142 -10.30 -7.14 5.18
N GLN A 143 -10.48 -7.19 6.50
CA GLN A 143 -10.10 -8.31 7.34
C GLN A 143 -11.20 -9.37 7.30
N GLN A 144 -10.81 -10.59 6.93
CA GLN A 144 -11.68 -11.75 7.03
C GLN A 144 -11.80 -12.16 8.50
N SER A 145 -13.01 -12.53 8.91
CA SER A 145 -13.31 -12.96 10.28
C SER A 145 -14.42 -14.03 10.31
N GLY A 146 -14.66 -14.56 11.51
CA GLY A 146 -15.66 -15.58 11.77
C GLY A 146 -15.19 -17.00 11.45
N HIS A 147 -15.85 -17.97 12.07
CA HIS A 147 -15.60 -19.41 11.88
C HIS A 147 -15.81 -19.93 10.45
N ASP A 148 -16.59 -19.21 9.65
CA ASP A 148 -16.96 -19.58 8.28
C ASP A 148 -16.23 -18.76 7.23
N ASN A 149 -15.32 -17.87 7.65
CA ASN A 149 -14.53 -16.99 6.79
C ASN A 149 -15.34 -16.00 5.95
N ASN A 150 -16.61 -15.75 6.29
CA ASN A 150 -17.50 -14.91 5.48
C ASN A 150 -17.76 -13.53 6.11
N THR A 151 -17.29 -13.26 7.33
CA THR A 151 -17.40 -11.93 7.91
C THR A 151 -16.30 -11.03 7.36
N LEU A 152 -16.69 -9.87 6.82
CA LEU A 152 -15.77 -8.88 6.24
C LEU A 152 -15.76 -7.66 7.16
N LEU A 153 -14.61 -7.39 7.77
CA LEU A 153 -14.44 -6.20 8.58
C LEU A 153 -13.84 -5.10 7.71
N TYR A 154 -14.68 -4.13 7.33
CA TYR A 154 -14.27 -2.90 6.68
C TYR A 154 -13.90 -1.84 7.72
N TYR A 155 -12.96 -0.96 7.37
CA TYR A 155 -12.32 -0.02 8.30
C TYR A 155 -12.97 1.36 8.25
N ASP A 156 -14.12 1.47 7.61
CA ASP A 156 -14.91 2.67 7.42
C ASP A 156 -16.04 2.82 8.47
N GLN A 157 -15.97 2.02 9.54
CA GLN A 157 -16.93 2.04 10.64
C GLN A 157 -16.40 2.83 11.84
N PRO A 158 -17.27 3.48 12.65
CA PRO A 158 -16.84 4.32 13.78
C PRO A 158 -15.94 3.62 14.82
N ALA A 159 -16.02 2.29 14.93
CA ALA A 159 -15.13 1.53 15.81
C ALA A 159 -13.64 1.69 15.44
N TYR A 160 -13.33 2.00 14.17
CA TYR A 160 -11.97 2.22 13.69
C TYR A 160 -11.45 3.64 13.90
N ASP A 161 -12.26 4.57 14.44
CA ASP A 161 -11.82 5.94 14.71
C ASP A 161 -10.57 5.99 15.60
N ILE A 162 -10.43 5.07 16.55
CA ILE A 162 -9.22 4.98 17.40
C ILE A 162 -7.96 4.63 16.59
N PHE A 163 -8.10 3.76 15.59
CA PHE A 163 -7.00 3.42 14.69
C PHE A 163 -6.62 4.62 13.83
N TRP A 164 -7.61 5.28 13.23
CA TRP A 164 -7.39 6.46 12.41
C TRP A 164 -6.82 7.66 13.18
N GLN A 165 -7.22 7.85 14.43
CA GLN A 165 -6.58 8.82 15.33
C GLN A 165 -5.11 8.49 15.54
N ARG A 166 -4.76 7.22 15.80
CA ARG A 166 -3.36 6.81 15.97
C ARG A 166 -2.52 7.03 14.70
N VAL A 167 -3.10 6.80 13.52
CA VAL A 167 -2.42 7.09 12.24
C VAL A 167 -2.06 8.58 12.14
N VAL A 168 -2.98 9.47 12.50
CA VAL A 168 -2.74 10.93 12.52
C VAL A 168 -1.70 11.31 13.55
N GLU A 169 -1.76 10.74 14.76
CA GLU A 169 -0.79 10.99 15.83
C GLU A 169 0.64 10.59 15.45
N LEU A 170 0.78 9.49 14.71
CA LEU A 170 2.07 8.99 14.23
C LEU A 170 2.57 9.70 12.97
N ASP A 171 1.69 10.41 12.26
CA ASP A 171 1.97 11.07 10.97
C ASP A 171 2.59 10.13 9.94
N VAL A 172 1.98 8.96 9.76
CA VAL A 172 2.44 7.93 8.82
C VAL A 172 1.37 7.57 7.80
N PRO A 173 1.75 7.20 6.57
CA PRO A 173 0.78 6.72 5.61
C PRO A 173 0.25 5.32 5.90
N ILE A 174 -0.99 5.08 5.47
CA ILE A 174 -1.53 3.73 5.34
C ILE A 174 -1.75 3.44 3.87
N TYR A 175 -1.14 2.34 3.43
CA TYR A 175 -1.27 1.82 2.09
C TYR A 175 -2.45 0.85 2.01
N MET A 176 -3.48 1.18 1.24
CA MET A 176 -4.61 0.28 1.02
C MET A 176 -4.32 -0.56 -0.22
N HIS A 177 -3.98 -1.84 -0.01
CA HIS A 177 -3.61 -2.79 -1.06
C HIS A 177 -4.77 -3.76 -1.34
N PRO A 178 -4.99 -4.24 -2.57
CA PRO A 178 -6.09 -5.15 -2.84
C PRO A 178 -5.81 -6.58 -2.33
N ARG A 179 -6.85 -7.43 -2.40
CA ARG A 179 -6.75 -8.86 -2.11
C ARG A 179 -7.71 -9.70 -2.94
N PRO A 180 -7.45 -11.02 -3.04
CA PRO A 180 -8.46 -11.97 -3.50
C PRO A 180 -9.70 -11.94 -2.60
N SER A 181 -10.88 -11.98 -3.22
CA SER A 181 -12.16 -12.17 -2.53
C SER A 181 -12.19 -13.45 -1.70
N THR A 182 -13.06 -13.49 -0.68
CA THR A 182 -13.43 -14.75 -0.03
C THR A 182 -14.14 -15.68 -1.03
N LYS A 183 -14.20 -16.98 -0.73
CA LYS A 183 -14.85 -17.97 -1.60
C LYS A 183 -16.32 -17.60 -1.90
N LEU A 184 -17.05 -17.09 -0.89
CA LEU A 184 -18.44 -16.70 -1.04
C LEU A 184 -18.60 -15.54 -2.04
N ILE A 185 -17.86 -14.44 -1.84
CA ILE A 185 -17.92 -13.27 -2.73
C ILE A 185 -17.48 -13.65 -4.14
N HIS A 186 -16.41 -14.42 -4.26
CA HIS A 186 -15.95 -14.89 -5.58
C HIS A 186 -17.05 -15.69 -6.29
N THR A 187 -17.73 -16.60 -5.59
CA THR A 187 -18.79 -17.42 -6.17
C THR A 187 -19.98 -16.59 -6.64
N LEU A 188 -20.37 -15.57 -5.87
CA LEU A 188 -21.54 -14.74 -6.17
C LEU A 188 -21.26 -13.71 -7.27
N ASP A 189 -20.10 -13.05 -7.23
CA ASP A 189 -19.85 -11.84 -8.02
C ASP A 189 -18.83 -12.03 -9.16
N PHE A 190 -17.89 -12.98 -9.04
CA PHE A 190 -16.74 -13.07 -9.96
C PHE A 190 -16.64 -14.39 -10.72
N ALA A 191 -17.28 -15.47 -10.27
CA ALA A 191 -17.15 -16.81 -10.85
C ALA A 191 -17.64 -16.92 -12.30
N HIS A 192 -18.52 -16.02 -12.73
CA HIS A 192 -18.99 -15.96 -14.12
C HIS A 192 -17.94 -15.42 -15.10
N ALA A 193 -16.92 -14.70 -14.60
CA ALA A 193 -15.85 -14.10 -15.39
C ALA A 193 -14.48 -14.36 -14.74
N PRO A 194 -14.03 -15.63 -14.66
CA PRO A 194 -12.88 -16.03 -13.86
C PRO A 194 -11.56 -15.36 -14.31
N TRP A 195 -11.45 -14.98 -15.58
CA TRP A 195 -10.28 -14.28 -16.15
C TRP A 195 -10.10 -12.84 -15.64
N LEU A 196 -11.11 -12.29 -14.97
CA LEU A 196 -11.07 -10.97 -14.34
C LEU A 196 -10.67 -11.02 -12.85
N THR A 197 -10.43 -12.22 -12.31
CA THR A 197 -9.94 -12.44 -10.94
C THR A 197 -8.55 -11.82 -10.77
N GLY A 198 -8.30 -11.17 -9.64
CA GLY A 198 -7.03 -10.50 -9.36
C GLY A 198 -6.90 -9.09 -9.95
N ALA A 199 -5.66 -8.74 -10.31
CA ALA A 199 -5.28 -7.45 -10.90
C ALA A 199 -6.03 -7.06 -12.19
N PRO A 200 -6.50 -7.98 -13.06
CA PRO A 200 -7.25 -7.59 -14.26
C PRO A 200 -8.51 -6.76 -13.99
N HIS A 201 -9.24 -7.01 -12.88
CA HIS A 201 -10.40 -6.19 -12.53
C HIS A 201 -10.89 -6.33 -11.09
N GLN A 202 -10.90 -7.55 -10.53
CA GLN A 202 -11.49 -7.81 -9.22
C GLN A 202 -10.89 -6.93 -8.12
N PHE A 203 -9.56 -6.78 -8.11
CA PHE A 203 -8.83 -5.97 -7.13
C PHE A 203 -9.28 -4.50 -7.15
N THR A 204 -9.35 -3.90 -8.33
CA THR A 204 -9.88 -2.54 -8.58
C THR A 204 -11.28 -2.36 -8.00
N VAL A 205 -12.21 -3.27 -8.29
CA VAL A 205 -13.61 -3.14 -7.87
C VAL A 205 -13.74 -3.19 -6.35
N GLN A 206 -13.09 -4.17 -5.70
CA GLN A 206 -13.21 -4.34 -4.26
C GLN A 206 -12.54 -3.20 -3.49
N LEU A 207 -11.30 -2.86 -3.87
CA LEU A 207 -10.53 -1.83 -3.18
C LEU A 207 -11.15 -0.44 -3.35
N SER A 208 -11.60 -0.09 -4.57
CA SER A 208 -12.26 1.19 -4.82
C SER A 208 -13.55 1.36 -4.02
N ASN A 209 -14.29 0.26 -3.79
CA ASN A 209 -15.46 0.28 -2.94
C ASN A 209 -15.10 0.57 -1.47
N HIS A 210 -14.05 -0.05 -0.94
CA HIS A 210 -13.61 0.20 0.44
C HIS A 210 -13.13 1.65 0.61
N ILE A 211 -12.32 2.18 -0.32
CA ILE A 211 -11.84 3.57 -0.25
C ILE A 211 -13.00 4.57 -0.38
N ALA A 212 -13.97 4.30 -1.24
CA ALA A 212 -15.20 5.10 -1.30
C ALA A 212 -16.02 5.00 -0.01
N GLY A 213 -16.04 3.84 0.65
CA GLY A 213 -16.59 3.64 1.99
C GLY A 213 -15.95 4.56 3.03
N LEU A 214 -14.61 4.55 3.12
CA LEU A 214 -13.85 5.45 4.01
C LEU A 214 -14.22 6.91 3.81
N CYS A 215 -14.33 7.35 2.54
CA CYS A 215 -14.76 8.71 2.23
C CYS A 215 -16.21 8.98 2.67
N THR A 216 -17.14 8.13 2.21
CA THR A 216 -18.59 8.37 2.38
C THR A 216 -19.04 8.26 3.82
N ASN A 217 -18.38 7.41 4.61
CA ASN A 217 -18.59 7.28 6.05
C ASN A 217 -17.81 8.31 6.89
N GLY A 218 -17.09 9.24 6.25
CA GLY A 218 -16.55 10.43 6.91
C GLY A 218 -15.22 10.24 7.65
N VAL A 219 -14.49 9.16 7.38
CA VAL A 219 -13.18 8.89 8.01
C VAL A 219 -12.19 10.04 7.77
N PHE A 220 -12.15 10.56 6.55
CA PHE A 220 -11.26 11.68 6.19
C PHE A 220 -11.72 13.05 6.72
N ASP A 221 -12.92 13.14 7.31
CA ASP A 221 -13.38 14.36 7.96
C ASP A 221 -13.00 14.44 9.44
N SER A 222 -12.69 13.30 10.05
CA SER A 222 -12.20 13.18 11.44
C SER A 222 -10.69 12.99 11.52
N SER A 223 -10.04 12.59 10.42
CA SER A 223 -8.60 12.34 10.35
C SER A 223 -7.98 12.99 9.11
N SER A 224 -6.90 13.76 9.29
CA SER A 224 -6.20 14.47 8.20
C SER A 224 -4.93 13.76 7.70
N GLY A 225 -4.71 12.50 8.08
CA GLY A 225 -3.51 11.73 7.74
C GLY A 225 -3.42 11.36 6.26
N ILE A 226 -2.28 10.83 5.82
CA ILE A 226 -1.97 10.56 4.41
C ILE A 226 -2.23 9.08 4.04
N TRP A 227 -2.75 8.79 2.84
CA TRP A 227 -3.19 7.43 2.45
C TRP A 227 -2.75 7.10 1.03
N ALA A 228 -2.02 6.01 0.79
CA ALA A 228 -1.53 5.67 -0.55
C ALA A 228 -2.28 4.47 -1.15
N ASN A 229 -2.69 4.60 -2.41
CA ASN A 229 -3.50 3.61 -3.13
C ASN A 229 -3.00 3.46 -4.58
N ALA A 230 -2.92 2.25 -5.13
CA ALA A 230 -2.55 2.06 -6.55
C ALA A 230 -3.54 2.76 -7.51
N PHE A 231 -3.11 3.14 -8.72
CA PHE A 231 -3.97 3.68 -9.80
C PHE A 231 -5.26 2.89 -10.11
N GLN A 232 -5.40 1.73 -9.50
CA GLN A 232 -6.51 0.80 -9.60
C GLN A 232 -7.81 1.28 -8.94
N ALA A 233 -7.85 2.36 -8.13
CA ALA A 233 -9.05 2.66 -7.33
C ALA A 233 -9.82 3.95 -7.63
N ILE A 234 -9.51 4.69 -8.70
CA ILE A 234 -10.35 5.83 -9.10
C ILE A 234 -11.71 5.34 -9.59
N SER A 235 -12.72 5.55 -8.76
CA SER A 235 -14.11 5.36 -9.15
C SER A 235 -14.55 6.50 -10.09
N GLY A 236 -15.23 6.17 -11.19
CA GLY A 236 -15.96 7.14 -12.00
C GLY A 236 -17.05 7.93 -11.23
N GLY A 237 -17.21 7.67 -9.92
CA GLY A 237 -18.04 8.39 -8.97
C GLY A 237 -17.48 9.73 -8.45
N LEU A 238 -16.19 10.05 -8.65
CA LEU A 238 -15.52 11.21 -8.03
C LEU A 238 -16.25 12.55 -8.23
N THR A 239 -16.96 12.70 -9.35
CA THR A 239 -17.67 13.92 -9.74
C THR A 239 -19.19 13.74 -9.84
N LYS A 240 -19.74 12.58 -9.46
CA LYS A 240 -21.16 12.28 -9.72
C LYS A 240 -22.08 13.06 -8.78
N PRO A 241 -23.01 13.89 -9.31
CA PRO A 241 -24.03 14.57 -8.50
C PRO A 241 -24.95 13.62 -7.73
N VAL A 242 -24.99 12.34 -8.10
CA VAL A 242 -25.83 11.33 -7.43
C VAL A 242 -25.46 11.15 -5.95
N LEU A 243 -24.19 11.34 -5.58
CA LEU A 243 -23.78 11.28 -4.17
C LEU A 243 -24.33 12.45 -3.36
N ALA A 244 -24.46 13.63 -3.97
CA ALA A 244 -25.09 14.77 -3.29
C ALA A 244 -26.55 14.47 -2.88
N ARG A 245 -27.25 13.59 -3.61
CA ARG A 245 -28.61 13.14 -3.26
C ARG A 245 -28.66 12.25 -2.02
N LYS A 246 -27.52 11.72 -1.58
CA LYS A 246 -27.41 10.92 -0.35
C LYS A 246 -27.19 11.78 0.89
N LYS A 247 -26.77 13.05 0.77
CA LYS A 247 -26.58 13.97 1.91
C LYS A 247 -27.84 14.11 2.78
N PRO A 248 -29.05 14.33 2.22
CA PRO A 248 -30.29 14.38 3.02
C PRO A 248 -30.64 13.06 3.72
N LEU A 249 -30.03 11.94 3.32
CA LEU A 249 -30.22 10.62 3.95
C LEU A 249 -29.22 10.35 5.08
N GLY A 250 -28.46 11.37 5.51
CA GLY A 250 -27.53 11.26 6.63
C GLY A 250 -26.12 10.80 6.26
N MET A 251 -25.71 10.90 4.99
CA MET A 251 -24.34 10.57 4.57
C MET A 251 -23.31 11.43 5.35
N PRO A 252 -22.39 10.83 6.12
CA PRO A 252 -21.47 11.56 7.00
C PRO A 252 -20.50 12.50 6.28
N MET A 253 -20.05 12.16 5.06
CA MET A 253 -18.99 12.91 4.39
C MET A 253 -19.31 14.40 4.21
N LYS A 254 -18.37 15.27 4.63
CA LYS A 254 -18.52 16.73 4.56
C LYS A 254 -18.13 17.26 3.18
N GLN A 255 -17.09 16.70 2.58
CA GLN A 255 -16.51 17.13 1.31
C GLN A 255 -16.92 16.20 0.16
N PRO A 256 -16.87 16.66 -1.12
CA PRO A 256 -17.06 15.78 -2.26
C PRO A 256 -15.91 14.77 -2.37
N LEU A 257 -16.15 13.58 -2.95
CA LEU A 257 -15.10 12.55 -3.11
C LEU A 257 -13.80 13.10 -3.72
N SER A 258 -13.90 13.90 -4.79
CA SER A 258 -12.72 14.51 -5.42
C SER A 258 -11.89 15.42 -4.50
N TYR A 259 -12.44 15.91 -3.39
CA TYR A 259 -11.67 16.62 -2.38
C TYR A 259 -10.71 15.67 -1.66
N TYR A 260 -11.20 14.54 -1.14
CA TYR A 260 -10.37 13.59 -0.40
C TYR A 260 -9.26 13.01 -1.27
N TRP A 261 -9.53 12.77 -2.55
CA TRP A 261 -8.50 12.37 -3.52
C TRP A 261 -7.40 13.41 -3.75
N ARG A 262 -7.70 14.69 -3.58
CA ARG A 262 -6.72 15.80 -3.73
C ARG A 262 -6.07 16.21 -2.42
N HIS A 263 -6.58 15.77 -1.27
CA HIS A 263 -6.16 16.27 0.04
C HIS A 263 -5.67 15.18 0.99
N ASN A 264 -6.20 13.96 0.90
CA ASN A 264 -5.90 12.85 1.81
C ASN A 264 -5.18 11.70 1.09
N ILE A 265 -5.60 11.39 -0.13
CA ILE A 265 -5.13 10.21 -0.87
C ILE A 265 -3.95 10.59 -1.78
N TYR A 266 -3.00 9.68 -1.90
CA TYR A 266 -1.94 9.64 -2.89
C TYR A 266 -2.10 8.39 -3.73
N GLU A 267 -1.56 8.41 -4.94
CA GLU A 267 -1.62 7.25 -5.81
C GLU A 267 -0.28 6.80 -6.33
N THR A 268 -0.14 5.48 -6.51
CA THR A 268 1.05 4.88 -7.11
C THR A 268 0.79 4.35 -8.50
N CYS A 269 1.83 4.25 -9.32
CA CYS A 269 1.77 3.64 -10.65
C CYS A 269 2.01 2.13 -10.68
N SER A 270 1.89 1.46 -9.54
CA SER A 270 2.18 0.04 -9.41
C SER A 270 1.36 -0.80 -10.41
N GLY A 271 2.06 -1.67 -11.15
CA GLY A 271 1.49 -2.48 -12.23
C GLY A 271 0.87 -1.73 -13.41
N ASN A 272 0.99 -0.40 -13.49
CA ASN A 272 0.26 0.45 -14.46
C ASN A 272 1.20 1.44 -15.16
N PHE A 273 2.18 0.91 -15.93
CA PHE A 273 3.10 1.69 -16.76
C PHE A 273 2.43 2.17 -18.05
N TRP A 274 1.36 2.95 -17.89
CA TRP A 274 0.53 3.47 -18.96
C TRP A 274 0.52 5.01 -18.90
N THR A 275 1.23 5.65 -19.83
CA THR A 275 1.46 7.10 -19.82
C THR A 275 0.18 7.92 -19.87
N GLU A 276 -0.80 7.52 -20.68
CA GLU A 276 -2.08 8.23 -20.78
C GLU A 276 -2.89 8.14 -19.48
N LEU A 277 -2.79 7.00 -18.77
CA LEU A 277 -3.39 6.87 -17.44
C LEU A 277 -2.67 7.77 -16.44
N LEU A 278 -1.33 7.75 -16.42
CA LEU A 278 -0.56 8.66 -15.57
C LEU A 278 -0.94 10.13 -15.80
N ASP A 279 -1.06 10.55 -17.07
CA ASP A 279 -1.47 11.92 -17.42
C ASP A 279 -2.89 12.23 -16.91
N PHE A 280 -3.83 11.30 -17.06
CA PHE A 280 -5.18 11.47 -16.53
C PHE A 280 -5.18 11.72 -15.01
N HIS A 281 -4.46 10.88 -14.25
CA HIS A 281 -4.39 10.99 -12.79
C HIS A 281 -3.64 12.26 -12.34
N ARG A 282 -2.52 12.59 -12.98
CA ARG A 282 -1.76 13.84 -12.70
C ARG A 282 -2.61 15.09 -12.93
N ASN A 283 -3.41 15.11 -14.01
CA ASN A 283 -4.29 16.25 -14.30
C ASN A 283 -5.46 16.35 -13.33
N LEU A 284 -5.97 15.21 -12.84
CA LEU A 284 -7.12 15.16 -11.95
C LEU A 284 -6.77 15.49 -10.49
N LEU A 285 -5.66 14.93 -10.01
CA LEU A 285 -5.24 14.94 -8.61
C LEU A 285 -4.17 15.98 -8.29
N GLY A 286 -3.32 16.30 -9.27
CA GLY A 286 -2.09 17.06 -9.09
C GLY A 286 -0.86 16.15 -9.09
N PRO A 287 0.26 16.58 -9.70
CA PRO A 287 1.46 15.74 -9.86
C PRO A 287 2.18 15.43 -8.55
N ASP A 288 1.92 16.17 -7.48
CA ASP A 288 2.46 15.97 -6.13
C ASP A 288 1.79 14.82 -5.37
N ARG A 289 0.60 14.39 -5.83
CA ARG A 289 -0.20 13.29 -5.28
C ARG A 289 0.14 11.94 -5.90
N ILE A 290 0.94 11.93 -6.95
CA ILE A 290 1.24 10.74 -7.74
C ILE A 290 2.68 10.30 -7.48
N LEU A 291 2.87 9.00 -7.30
CA LEU A 291 4.11 8.41 -6.83
C LEU A 291 4.52 7.22 -7.69
N TYR A 292 5.81 7.06 -7.89
CA TYR A 292 6.35 5.91 -8.59
C TYR A 292 6.37 4.66 -7.69
N SER A 293 5.98 3.53 -8.26
CA SER A 293 6.07 2.19 -7.67
C SER A 293 5.97 1.13 -8.76
N VAL A 294 6.37 -0.10 -8.48
CA VAL A 294 6.42 -1.17 -9.48
C VAL A 294 5.37 -2.26 -9.26
N ASP A 295 5.17 -2.73 -8.03
CA ASP A 295 4.51 -4.03 -7.71
C ASP A 295 5.45 -5.24 -7.91
N TYR A 296 6.74 -5.09 -7.58
CA TYR A 296 7.67 -6.22 -7.60
C TYR A 296 7.36 -7.19 -6.45
N PRO A 297 7.28 -8.52 -6.72
CA PRO A 297 7.75 -9.21 -7.92
C PRO A 297 6.67 -9.64 -8.92
N PHE A 298 5.45 -9.12 -8.80
CA PHE A 298 4.39 -9.36 -9.78
C PHE A 298 4.63 -8.56 -11.07
N VAL A 299 5.45 -7.51 -11.00
CA VAL A 299 6.01 -6.76 -12.14
C VAL A 299 7.52 -6.59 -11.95
N MET A 300 8.29 -6.68 -13.03
CA MET A 300 9.75 -6.52 -12.94
C MET A 300 10.15 -5.05 -12.87
N LEU A 301 11.10 -4.73 -11.96
CA LEU A 301 11.63 -3.36 -11.81
C LEU A 301 12.12 -2.76 -13.13
N GLY A 302 12.74 -3.56 -13.99
CA GLY A 302 13.23 -3.13 -15.31
C GLY A 302 12.12 -2.60 -16.23
N GLN A 303 10.90 -3.17 -16.18
CA GLN A 303 9.77 -2.67 -16.98
C GLN A 303 9.41 -1.23 -16.58
N GLY A 304 9.45 -0.94 -15.28
CA GLY A 304 9.21 0.41 -14.78
C GLY A 304 10.32 1.36 -15.16
N ALA A 305 11.59 0.93 -15.09
CA ALA A 305 12.73 1.73 -15.50
C ALA A 305 12.69 2.08 -16.99
N ASP A 306 12.40 1.09 -17.86
CA ASP A 306 12.25 1.29 -19.30
C ASP A 306 11.12 2.29 -19.62
N TRP A 307 9.99 2.18 -18.93
CA TRP A 307 8.87 3.11 -19.12
C TRP A 307 9.22 4.55 -18.71
N LEU A 308 9.97 4.75 -17.63
CA LEU A 308 10.39 6.09 -17.19
C LEU A 308 11.19 6.83 -18.28
N GLU A 309 11.99 6.12 -19.08
CA GLU A 309 12.76 6.70 -20.20
C GLU A 309 11.88 7.18 -21.35
N THR A 310 10.62 6.72 -21.42
CA THR A 310 9.64 7.13 -22.45
C THR A 310 8.81 8.35 -22.05
N LEU A 311 8.82 8.74 -20.78
CA LEU A 311 7.91 9.77 -20.27
C LEU A 311 8.29 11.17 -20.81
N PRO A 312 7.34 11.91 -21.42
CA PRO A 312 7.61 13.21 -22.04
C PRO A 312 7.63 14.37 -21.02
N TYR A 313 8.18 14.13 -19.82
CA TYR A 313 8.16 15.11 -18.73
C TYR A 313 9.50 15.78 -18.52
N SER A 314 9.48 16.93 -17.83
CA SER A 314 10.72 17.58 -17.43
C SER A 314 11.51 16.71 -16.45
N LYS A 315 12.84 16.86 -16.42
CA LYS A 315 13.69 16.18 -15.42
C LYS A 315 13.23 16.44 -13.99
N LYS A 316 12.69 17.63 -13.71
CA LYS A 316 12.15 17.99 -12.40
C LYS A 316 10.90 17.16 -12.09
N ASP A 317 9.95 17.06 -13.02
CA ASP A 317 8.71 16.32 -12.79
C ASP A 317 8.96 14.82 -12.65
N ILE A 318 9.88 14.25 -13.45
CA ILE A 318 10.35 12.87 -13.26
C ILE A 318 10.94 12.71 -11.87
N ARG A 319 11.75 13.67 -11.40
CA ARG A 319 12.35 13.61 -10.05
C ARG A 319 11.32 13.68 -8.94
N ASP A 320 10.31 14.52 -9.10
CA ASP A 320 9.24 14.65 -8.11
C ASP A 320 8.42 13.35 -8.04
N PHE A 321 7.97 12.84 -9.18
CA PHE A 321 7.22 11.59 -9.30
C PHE A 321 7.98 10.37 -8.76
N THR A 322 9.26 10.22 -9.15
CA THR A 322 10.05 9.03 -8.82
C THR A 322 10.72 9.05 -7.46
N ARG A 323 10.72 10.21 -6.78
CA ARG A 323 11.48 10.37 -5.53
C ARG A 323 10.95 11.44 -4.59
N ASN A 324 10.92 12.71 -5.00
CA ASN A 324 10.76 13.79 -4.00
C ASN A 324 9.38 13.75 -3.33
N ASN A 325 8.35 13.32 -4.06
CA ASN A 325 7.02 13.10 -3.49
C ASN A 325 7.07 12.01 -2.41
N ALA A 326 7.79 10.91 -2.66
CA ALA A 326 7.96 9.80 -1.71
C ALA A 326 8.78 10.22 -0.48
N ILE A 327 9.85 11.01 -0.65
CA ILE A 327 10.64 11.56 0.46
C ILE A 327 9.76 12.37 1.40
N ARG A 328 8.89 13.24 0.86
CA ARG A 328 7.97 14.06 1.66
C ARG A 328 6.92 13.19 2.35
N LEU A 329 6.34 12.24 1.63
CA LEU A 329 5.30 11.34 2.14
C LEU A 329 5.79 10.46 3.29
N LEU A 330 6.97 9.86 3.14
CA LEU A 330 7.54 8.90 4.09
C LEU A 330 8.45 9.57 5.13
N ASN A 331 8.54 10.91 5.11
CA ASN A 331 9.41 11.71 5.97
C ASN A 331 10.86 11.18 6.02
N LEU A 332 11.44 10.88 4.85
CA LEU A 332 12.76 10.26 4.77
C LEU A 332 13.88 11.29 4.98
N ALA A 333 14.66 11.13 6.04
CA ALA A 333 15.85 11.96 6.32
C ALA A 333 17.13 11.27 5.81
N PRO A 334 18.00 11.94 5.01
CA PRO A 334 19.24 11.34 4.51
C PRO A 334 20.14 10.87 5.67
N SER A 335 20.72 9.67 5.54
CA SER A 335 21.73 9.18 6.49
C SER A 335 22.98 10.08 6.45
N GLY A 336 23.12 11.01 7.40
CA GLY A 336 24.26 11.93 7.48
C GLY A 336 23.94 13.40 7.73
N THR A 337 22.67 13.77 7.93
CA THR A 337 22.33 15.06 8.55
C THR A 337 22.26 14.88 10.06
N GLU A 338 23.21 15.46 10.80
CA GLU A 338 23.04 15.70 12.22
C GLU A 338 21.70 16.46 12.39
N LEU A 339 20.76 15.87 13.13
CA LEU A 339 19.57 16.59 13.54
C LEU A 339 20.03 17.87 14.29
N PRO A 340 19.47 19.05 13.99
CA PRO A 340 19.79 20.23 14.78
C PRO A 340 19.37 19.97 16.22
N SER A 341 20.33 20.16 17.14
CA SER A 341 20.08 20.19 18.57
C SER A 341 19.10 21.33 18.84
N ILE A 342 17.94 21.01 19.42
CA ILE A 342 17.10 22.00 20.10
C ILE A 342 17.25 21.76 21.59
#